data_AF-A0A7S3UUV9-F1
#
_entry.id   AF-A0A7S3UUV9-F1
#
_cell.length_a   1.000
_cell.length_b   1.000
_cell.length_c   1.000
_cell.angle_alpha   90.00
_cell.angle_beta   90.00
_cell.angle_gamma   90.00
#
_symmetry.space_group_name_H-M   'P 1'
#
loop_
_entity.id
_entity.type
_entity.pdbx_description
1 polymer ?
#
loop_
_entity_poly.entity_id
_entity_poly.type
_entity_poly.pdbx_seq_one_letter_code
_entity_poly.pdbx_strand_id
1 'polypeptide(L)'
;MDVAYPSNVAINFRKLTTRALLQYCTHHNITGIPPDFDQPQLANIVAEHFSSWKLNEEKALKSFCSNLGLSWNGKNLDQPMVENKREPVQNQPKKRRQRPGTANPAQSNKKHHARVPEPARRGEQVAAQMSSTDENGSWILARVVEYNTSKQVYTVQDEDDVTK
;
A
#
# COMPACT_ATOMS: atom_id res chain seq x y z
N MET A 1 20.86 6.26 -23.26
CA MET A 1 22.00 6.16 -22.34
C MET A 1 21.85 4.86 -21.60
N ASP A 2 22.66 3.85 -21.92
CA ASP A 2 22.67 2.58 -21.20
C ASP A 2 23.36 2.79 -19.86
N VAL A 3 22.57 3.08 -18.83
CA VAL A 3 23.06 3.13 -17.46
C VAL A 3 23.36 1.69 -17.07
N ALA A 4 24.61 1.28 -17.21
CA ALA A 4 25.06 -0.03 -16.79
C ALA A 4 24.71 -0.23 -15.30
N TYR A 5 24.00 -1.31 -15.00
CA TYR A 5 23.61 -1.62 -13.64
C TYR A 5 24.87 -1.79 -12.77
N PRO A 6 24.92 -1.20 -11.56
CA PRO A 6 26.12 -1.26 -10.73
C PRO A 6 26.49 -2.71 -10.41
N SER A 7 27.66 -3.14 -10.88
CA SER A 7 28.17 -4.51 -10.76
C SER A 7 28.51 -4.93 -9.32
N ASN A 8 28.51 -3.99 -8.38
CA ASN A 8 28.86 -4.23 -6.98
C ASN A 8 27.65 -4.53 -6.08
N VAL A 9 26.45 -4.62 -6.64
CA VAL A 9 25.25 -4.98 -5.86
C VAL A 9 25.11 -6.49 -5.83
N ALA A 10 25.36 -7.09 -4.66
CA ALA A 10 25.21 -8.52 -4.42
C ALA A 10 24.18 -8.81 -3.32
N ILE A 11 23.42 -9.88 -3.49
CA ILE A 11 22.46 -10.36 -2.50
C ILE A 11 23.15 -11.41 -1.62
N ASN A 12 23.10 -11.23 -0.30
CA ASN A 12 23.66 -12.18 0.66
C ASN A 12 22.58 -13.12 1.20
N PHE A 13 22.49 -14.33 0.63
CA PHE A 13 21.53 -15.37 1.04
C PHE A 13 21.76 -15.92 2.46
N ARG A 14 22.96 -15.75 3.03
CA ARG A 14 23.24 -16.21 4.41
C ARG A 14 22.51 -15.38 5.46
N LYS A 15 22.03 -14.18 5.11
CA LYS A 15 21.20 -13.34 5.99
C LYS A 15 19.74 -13.81 6.05
N LEU A 16 19.31 -14.68 5.14
CA LEU A 16 17.95 -15.22 5.13
C LEU A 16 17.82 -16.35 6.15
N THR A 17 16.66 -16.45 6.79
CA THR A 17 16.39 -17.52 7.76
C THR A 17 16.30 -18.88 7.06
N THR A 18 16.61 -19.97 7.79
CA THR A 18 16.46 -21.35 7.28
C THR A 18 15.06 -21.59 6.73
N ARG A 19 14.02 -21.08 7.40
CA ARG A 19 12.63 -21.18 6.94
C ARG A 19 12.41 -20.52 5.59
N ALA A 20 12.98 -19.33 5.37
CA ALA A 20 12.85 -18.62 4.09
C ALA A 20 13.59 -19.35 2.96
N LEU A 21 14.77 -19.91 3.24
CA LEU A 21 15.53 -20.70 2.28
C LEU A 21 14.78 -21.98 1.90
N LEU A 22 14.23 -22.71 2.88
CA LEU A 22 13.40 -23.88 2.63
C LEU A 22 12.13 -23.54 1.83
N GLN A 23 11.46 -22.43 2.17
CA GLN A 23 10.29 -21.97 1.43
C GLN A 23 10.61 -21.67 -0.04
N TYR A 24 11.78 -21.06 -0.30
CA TYR A 24 12.25 -20.86 -1.67
C TYR A 24 12.45 -22.19 -2.40
N CYS A 25 13.10 -23.16 -1.76
CA CYS A 25 13.33 -24.47 -2.35
C CYS A 25 12.03 -25.22 -2.65
N THR A 26 11.04 -25.16 -1.75
CA THR A 26 9.71 -25.72 -1.99
C THR A 26 9.01 -25.02 -3.16
N HIS A 27 9.07 -23.69 -3.22
CA HIS A 27 8.42 -22.91 -4.27
C HIS A 27 9.01 -23.20 -5.67
N HIS A 28 10.33 -23.40 -5.75
CA HIS A 28 11.04 -23.66 -7.00
C HIS A 28 11.25 -25.15 -7.30
N ASN A 29 10.66 -26.05 -6.50
CA ASN A 29 10.81 -27.51 -6.62
C ASN A 29 12.28 -27.97 -6.70
N ILE A 30 13.16 -27.36 -5.91
CA ILE A 30 14.56 -27.77 -5.83
C ILE A 30 14.61 -29.10 -5.07
N THR A 31 14.90 -30.17 -5.80
CA THR A 31 14.92 -31.54 -5.26
C THR A 31 16.29 -31.87 -4.64
N GLY A 32 16.31 -32.77 -3.66
CA GLY A 32 17.55 -33.26 -3.05
C GLY A 32 18.02 -32.51 -1.80
N ILE A 33 17.10 -31.89 -1.05
CA ILE A 33 17.42 -31.21 0.22
C ILE A 33 17.00 -32.09 1.40
N PRO A 34 17.94 -32.71 2.11
CA PRO A 34 17.71 -33.36 3.39
C PRO A 34 17.13 -32.40 4.44
N PRO A 35 16.32 -32.90 5.40
CA PRO A 35 15.70 -32.08 6.43
C PRO A 35 16.68 -31.41 7.40
N ASP A 36 17.90 -31.95 7.53
CA ASP A 36 18.93 -31.48 8.47
C ASP A 36 19.99 -30.58 7.82
N PHE A 37 19.68 -30.00 6.66
CA PHE A 37 20.65 -29.18 5.94
C PHE A 37 21.03 -27.91 6.71
N ASP A 38 22.33 -27.64 6.78
CA ASP A 38 22.85 -26.42 7.40
C ASP A 38 22.43 -25.18 6.58
N GLN A 39 22.01 -24.13 7.29
CA GLN A 39 21.64 -22.84 6.70
C GLN A 39 22.64 -22.30 5.65
N PRO A 40 23.98 -22.29 5.89
CA PRO A 40 24.94 -21.85 4.88
C PRO A 40 24.95 -22.72 3.61
N GLN A 41 24.71 -24.03 3.73
CA GLN A 41 24.64 -24.92 2.58
C GLN A 41 23.37 -24.66 1.76
N LEU A 42 22.23 -24.47 2.44
CA LEU A 42 20.98 -24.03 1.80
C LEU A 42 21.16 -22.71 1.05
N ALA A 43 21.85 -21.74 1.68
CA ALA A 43 22.10 -20.45 1.05
C ALA A 43 22.93 -20.57 -0.24
N ASN A 44 23.91 -21.48 -0.29
CA ASN A 44 24.71 -21.71 -1.49
C ASN A 44 23.86 -22.34 -2.62
N ILE A 45 23.06 -23.37 -2.32
CA ILE A 45 22.17 -24.02 -3.30
C ILE A 45 21.16 -23.01 -3.86
N VAL A 46 20.55 -22.22 -2.97
CA VAL A 46 19.60 -21.17 -3.37
C VAL A 46 20.28 -20.12 -4.24
N ALA A 47 21.49 -19.68 -3.90
CA ALA A 47 22.23 -18.69 -4.67
C ALA A 47 22.57 -19.20 -6.08
N GLU A 48 23.00 -20.46 -6.21
CA GLU A 48 23.30 -21.09 -7.50
C GLU A 48 22.05 -21.18 -8.37
N HIS A 49 20.94 -21.67 -7.80
CA HIS A 49 19.67 -21.72 -8.50
C HIS A 49 19.19 -20.32 -8.91
N PHE A 50 19.22 -19.36 -7.99
CA PHE A 50 18.81 -17.97 -8.23
C PHE A 50 19.62 -17.31 -9.35
N SER A 51 20.93 -17.55 -9.40
CA SER A 51 21.81 -17.01 -10.45
C SER A 51 21.49 -17.59 -11.84
N SER A 52 21.01 -18.83 -11.91
CA SER A 52 20.63 -19.46 -13.18
C SER A 52 19.22 -19.07 -13.65
N TRP A 53 18.40 -18.52 -12.75
CA TRP A 53 16.99 -18.27 -13.01
C TRP A 53 16.77 -17.10 -13.98
N LYS A 54 16.02 -17.35 -15.06
CA LYS A 54 15.67 -16.33 -16.05
C LYS A 54 14.44 -15.54 -15.57
N LEU A 55 14.66 -14.28 -15.22
CA LEU A 55 13.60 -13.35 -14.85
C LEU A 55 13.00 -12.67 -16.09
N ASN A 56 11.69 -12.67 -16.20
CA ASN A 56 10.97 -11.76 -17.11
C ASN A 56 10.58 -10.52 -16.30
N GLU A 57 11.27 -9.41 -16.56
CA GLU A 57 11.15 -8.16 -15.79
C GLU A 57 9.73 -7.60 -15.81
N GLU A 58 9.09 -7.56 -16.98
CA GLU A 58 7.73 -7.04 -17.15
C GLU A 58 6.71 -7.83 -16.32
N LYS A 59 6.77 -9.16 -16.42
CA LYS A 59 5.88 -10.04 -15.65
C LYS A 59 6.14 -9.93 -14.15
N ALA A 60 7.40 -9.83 -13.75
CA ALA A 60 7.80 -9.71 -12.36
C ALA A 60 7.30 -8.39 -11.75
N LEU A 61 7.52 -7.27 -12.42
CA LEU A 61 7.04 -5.94 -12.00
C LEU A 61 5.51 -5.89 -11.94
N LYS A 62 4.84 -6.41 -12.97
CA LYS A 62 3.37 -6.46 -13.00
C LYS A 62 2.81 -7.25 -11.82
N SER A 63 3.34 -8.46 -11.58
CA SER A 63 2.91 -9.29 -10.45
C SER A 63 3.22 -8.66 -9.10
N PHE A 64 4.38 -8.01 -8.97
CA PHE A 64 4.80 -7.34 -7.74
C PHE A 64 3.87 -6.16 -7.43
N CYS A 65 3.62 -5.28 -8.40
CA CYS A 65 2.70 -4.16 -8.26
C CYS A 65 1.28 -4.65 -7.94
N SER A 66 0.76 -5.65 -8.65
CA SER A 66 -0.57 -6.22 -8.37
C SER A 66 -0.69 -6.78 -6.95
N ASN A 67 0.33 -7.48 -6.45
CA ASN A 67 0.33 -8.00 -5.08
C ASN A 67 0.39 -6.89 -4.02
N LEU A 68 0.93 -5.72 -4.35
CA LEU A 68 0.95 -4.54 -3.49
C LEU A 68 -0.29 -3.63 -3.63
N GLY A 69 -1.23 -3.96 -4.53
CA GLY A 69 -2.36 -3.08 -4.86
C GLY A 69 -1.95 -1.85 -5.68
N LEU A 70 -0.78 -1.88 -6.32
CA LEU A 70 -0.29 -0.81 -7.18
C LEU A 70 -0.59 -1.15 -8.65
N SER A 71 -1.06 -0.15 -9.40
CA SER A 71 -1.18 -0.27 -10.85
C SER A 71 0.16 0.05 -11.50
N TRP A 72 0.76 -0.94 -12.17
CA TRP A 72 1.98 -0.73 -12.96
C TRP A 72 1.77 0.28 -14.11
N ASN A 73 0.54 0.41 -14.60
CA ASN A 73 0.15 1.36 -15.64
C ASN A 73 -0.43 2.67 -15.07
N GLY A 74 0.13 3.25 -14.00
CA GLY A 74 -0.17 4.62 -13.54
C GLY A 74 -1.66 4.97 -13.27
N LYS A 75 -2.57 4.02 -13.40
CA LYS A 75 -4.01 4.18 -13.23
C LYS A 75 -4.37 3.37 -12.01
N ASN A 76 -4.29 4.01 -10.85
CA ASN A 76 -4.88 3.47 -9.63
C ASN A 76 -6.36 3.23 -9.90
N LEU A 77 -6.76 1.96 -10.03
CA LEU A 77 -8.14 1.55 -10.16
C LEU A 77 -8.68 1.20 -8.77
N ASP A 78 -8.60 2.16 -7.85
CA ASP A 78 -9.28 2.10 -6.54
C ASP A 78 -9.64 3.51 -6.08
N GLN A 79 -10.31 4.26 -6.95
CA GLN A 79 -11.26 5.27 -6.50
C GLN A 79 -12.66 4.84 -6.91
N PRO A 80 -13.60 4.61 -5.98
CA PRO A 80 -15.01 4.64 -6.34
C PRO A 80 -15.30 6.06 -6.83
N MET A 81 -15.63 6.19 -8.12
CA MET A 81 -16.20 7.41 -8.67
C MET A 81 -17.48 7.70 -7.91
N VAL A 82 -17.44 8.68 -7.00
CA VAL A 82 -18.65 9.25 -6.42
C VAL A 82 -19.26 10.16 -7.48
N GLU A 83 -19.98 9.55 -8.43
CA GLU A 83 -20.83 10.28 -9.34
C GLU A 83 -22.07 10.75 -8.59
N ASN A 84 -21.98 11.98 -8.06
CA ASN A 84 -23.10 12.72 -7.50
C ASN A 84 -24.12 13.06 -8.61
N LYS A 85 -25.04 12.13 -8.89
CA LYS A 85 -26.33 12.48 -9.50
C LYS A 85 -27.35 12.69 -8.38
N ARG A 86 -27.64 13.97 -8.13
CA ARG A 86 -28.80 14.42 -7.35
C ARG A 86 -30.07 14.26 -8.19
N GLU A 87 -31.17 13.90 -7.53
CA GLU A 87 -32.61 14.18 -7.76
C GLU A 87 -33.48 12.94 -7.37
N PRO A 88 -34.78 13.06 -7.02
CA PRO A 88 -35.32 13.56 -5.75
C PRO A 88 -36.18 12.52 -4.98
N VAL A 89 -36.61 12.91 -3.78
CA VAL A 89 -37.40 12.19 -2.76
C VAL A 89 -38.76 11.64 -3.25
N GLN A 90 -39.11 10.39 -2.91
CA GLN A 90 -40.53 10.00 -2.67
C GLN A 90 -40.72 8.71 -1.82
N ASN A 91 -41.30 8.91 -0.62
CA ASN A 91 -42.27 8.09 0.14
C ASN A 91 -42.19 6.53 0.25
N GLN A 92 -41.93 6.05 1.49
CA GLN A 92 -42.58 5.01 2.35
C GLN A 92 -43.41 3.84 1.74
N PRO A 93 -43.61 2.64 2.39
CA PRO A 93 -43.72 2.41 3.85
C PRO A 93 -43.19 1.07 4.44
N LYS A 94 -43.30 1.00 5.78
CA LYS A 94 -42.97 -0.05 6.78
C LYS A 94 -43.51 -1.47 6.51
N LYS A 95 -42.79 -2.52 6.97
CA LYS A 95 -43.39 -3.70 7.66
C LYS A 95 -42.39 -4.63 8.41
N ARG A 96 -42.56 -4.65 9.74
CA ARG A 96 -42.37 -5.72 10.75
C ARG A 96 -41.65 -7.02 10.36
N ARG A 97 -40.72 -7.47 11.22
CA ARG A 97 -40.96 -8.52 12.24
C ARG A 97 -39.77 -8.66 13.19
N GLN A 98 -40.04 -8.44 14.48
CA GLN A 98 -39.20 -8.84 15.61
C GLN A 98 -39.40 -10.34 15.89
N ARG A 99 -38.33 -11.02 16.32
CA ARG A 99 -38.39 -12.11 17.30
C ARG A 99 -37.15 -12.09 18.21
N PRO A 100 -37.26 -12.60 19.46
CA PRO A 100 -36.38 -12.24 20.56
C PRO A 100 -35.36 -13.33 20.94
N GLY A 101 -34.28 -12.90 21.59
CA GLY A 101 -33.59 -13.62 22.65
C GLY A 101 -32.59 -14.71 22.25
N THR A 102 -31.30 -14.45 22.42
CA THR A 102 -30.43 -15.15 23.39
C THR A 102 -29.03 -14.51 23.38
N ALA A 103 -28.51 -14.27 24.58
CA ALA A 103 -27.26 -13.57 24.83
C ALA A 103 -26.04 -14.47 24.62
N ASN A 104 -24.98 -13.94 24.01
CA ASN A 104 -23.60 -14.22 24.41
C ASN A 104 -22.63 -13.14 23.89
N PRO A 105 -21.55 -12.84 24.63
CA PRO A 105 -20.79 -11.60 24.49
C PRO A 105 -19.81 -11.68 23.32
N ALA A 106 -20.12 -10.97 22.24
CA ALA A 106 -19.22 -10.79 21.12
C ALA A 106 -18.13 -9.77 21.49
N GLN A 107 -16.89 -10.27 21.52
CA GLN A 107 -15.67 -9.48 21.55
C GLN A 107 -15.76 -8.34 20.51
N SER A 108 -15.40 -7.15 20.97
CA SER A 108 -15.49 -5.89 20.25
C SER A 108 -14.68 -5.93 18.96
N ASN A 109 -15.32 -6.32 17.87
CA ASN A 109 -14.84 -6.07 16.52
C ASN A 109 -14.86 -4.56 16.33
N LYS A 110 -13.69 -3.91 16.44
CA LYS A 110 -13.50 -2.49 16.13
C LYS A 110 -13.75 -2.31 14.63
N LYS A 111 -15.02 -2.22 14.25
CA LYS A 111 -15.44 -1.60 13.00
C LYS A 111 -14.91 -0.18 13.08
N HIS A 112 -13.88 0.13 12.30
CA HIS A 112 -13.51 1.50 11.99
C HIS A 112 -14.71 2.10 11.28
N HIS A 113 -15.65 2.66 12.04
CA HIS A 113 -16.54 3.67 11.51
C HIS A 113 -15.62 4.72 10.92
N ALA A 114 -15.68 4.86 9.60
CA ALA A 114 -15.15 6.01 8.90
C ALA A 114 -15.77 7.24 9.57
N ARG A 115 -15.07 7.77 10.58
CA ARG A 115 -15.35 9.07 11.13
C ARG A 115 -15.25 9.98 9.93
N VAL A 116 -16.31 10.74 9.68
CA VAL A 116 -16.23 11.92 8.83
C VAL A 116 -15.01 12.69 9.33
N PRO A 117 -13.95 12.85 8.51
CA PRO A 117 -12.73 13.47 8.98
C PRO A 117 -13.09 14.89 9.41
N GLU A 118 -12.91 15.19 10.69
CA GLU A 118 -12.96 16.58 11.16
C GLU A 118 -11.88 17.37 10.42
N PRO A 119 -12.13 18.64 10.05
CA PRO A 119 -11.13 19.43 9.37
C PRO A 119 -9.88 19.57 10.23
N ALA A 120 -8.70 19.47 9.59
CA ALA A 120 -7.42 19.61 10.26
C ALA A 120 -7.31 20.98 10.94
N ARG A 121 -6.69 21.01 12.12
CA ARG A 121 -6.61 22.23 12.94
C ARG A 121 -5.48 23.14 12.46
N ARG A 122 -5.59 24.44 12.76
CA ARG A 122 -4.48 25.39 12.55
C ARG A 122 -3.22 24.92 13.28
N GLY A 123 -2.11 24.86 12.56
CA GLY A 123 -0.81 24.38 13.04
C GLY A 123 -0.55 22.88 12.85
N GLU A 124 -1.55 22.11 12.41
CA GLU A 124 -1.40 20.67 12.14
C GLU A 124 -0.56 20.42 10.87
N GLN A 125 0.30 19.41 10.93
CA GLN A 125 1.09 18.95 9.77
C GLN A 125 0.24 18.03 8.90
N VAL A 126 0.24 18.29 7.60
CA VAL A 126 -0.51 17.56 6.59
C VAL A 126 0.36 17.30 5.36
N ALA A 127 0.06 16.22 4.64
CA ALA A 127 0.57 16.03 3.30
C ALA A 127 -0.32 16.80 2.32
N ALA A 128 0.25 17.77 1.59
CA ALA A 128 -0.45 18.54 0.58
C ALA A 128 0.06 18.16 -0.81
N GLN A 129 -0.84 18.01 -1.79
CA GLN A 129 -0.46 17.73 -3.17
C GLN A 129 -0.44 19.02 -3.98
N MET A 130 0.71 19.34 -4.58
CA MET A 130 0.88 20.52 -5.42
C MET A 130 0.49 20.20 -6.87
N SER A 131 -0.64 20.75 -7.34
CA SER A 131 -1.14 20.54 -8.71
C SER A 131 -0.50 21.47 -9.75
N SER A 132 0.77 21.85 -9.59
CA SER A 132 1.40 22.89 -10.44
C SER A 132 1.67 22.44 -11.88
N THR A 133 1.44 21.17 -12.21
CA THR A 133 1.61 20.61 -13.55
C THR A 133 0.62 19.45 -13.74
N ASP A 134 0.17 19.22 -14.98
CA ASP A 134 -0.79 18.17 -15.37
C ASP A 134 -0.26 16.73 -15.16
N GLU A 135 0.91 16.59 -14.53
CA GLU A 135 1.55 15.33 -14.17
C GLU A 135 1.45 15.20 -12.65
N ASN A 136 0.69 14.18 -12.19
CA ASN A 136 0.47 13.79 -10.79
C ASN A 136 1.32 14.57 -9.78
N GLY A 137 0.74 15.66 -9.28
CA GLY A 137 1.41 16.65 -8.45
C GLY A 137 2.28 16.09 -7.33
N SER A 138 3.34 16.82 -6.98
CA SER A 138 4.25 16.44 -5.89
C SER A 138 3.58 16.59 -4.52
N TRP A 139 3.84 15.63 -3.63
CA TRP A 139 3.39 15.72 -2.24
C TRP A 139 4.45 16.44 -1.41
N ILE A 140 4.02 17.47 -0.68
CA ILE A 140 4.86 18.21 0.26
C ILE A 140 4.32 18.06 1.68
N LEU A 141 5.22 18.15 2.66
CA LEU A 141 4.84 18.27 4.06
C LEU A 141 4.56 19.74 4.36
N ALA A 142 3.34 20.04 4.80
CA ALA A 142 2.91 21.41 5.01
C ALA A 142 2.16 21.57 6.34
N ARG A 143 2.11 22.80 6.86
CA ARG A 143 1.34 23.15 8.06
C ARG A 143 0.08 23.92 7.70
N VAL A 144 -1.04 23.57 8.33
CA VAL A 144 -2.31 24.28 8.13
C VAL A 144 -2.24 25.67 8.75
N VAL A 145 -2.35 26.71 7.91
CA VAL A 145 -2.42 28.11 8.35
C VAL A 145 -3.85 28.47 8.70
N GLU A 146 -4.79 28.13 7.82
CA GLU A 146 -6.21 28.45 7.97
C GLU A 146 -7.07 27.48 7.17
N TYR A 147 -8.27 27.18 7.67
CA TYR A 147 -9.30 26.45 6.93
C TYR A 147 -10.51 27.35 6.70
N ASN A 148 -10.81 27.63 5.43
CA ASN A 148 -11.99 28.39 5.05
C ASN A 148 -13.20 27.44 4.97
N THR A 149 -14.07 27.48 5.97
CA THR A 149 -15.25 26.60 6.06
C THR A 149 -16.27 26.83 4.95
N SER A 150 -16.38 28.05 4.43
CA SER A 150 -17.32 28.38 3.35
C SER A 150 -16.89 27.82 2.00
N LYS A 151 -15.58 27.76 1.74
CA LYS A 151 -15.01 27.26 0.47
C LYS A 151 -14.50 25.84 0.56
N GLN A 152 -14.39 25.28 1.77
CA GLN A 152 -13.71 24.01 2.05
C GLN A 152 -12.27 23.98 1.51
N VAL A 153 -11.56 25.09 1.65
CA VAL A 153 -10.17 25.26 1.17
C VAL A 153 -9.24 25.46 2.36
N TYR A 154 -8.11 24.75 2.36
CA TYR A 154 -7.01 24.97 3.29
C TYR A 154 -5.98 25.92 2.69
N THR A 155 -5.52 26.86 3.51
CA THR A 155 -4.25 27.56 3.28
C THR A 155 -3.19 26.81 4.07
N VAL A 156 -2.15 26.35 3.39
CA VAL A 156 -1.04 25.58 3.98
C VAL A 156 0.27 26.28 3.69
N GLN A 157 1.24 26.14 4.60
CA GLN A 157 2.59 26.65 4.47
C GLN A 157 3.56 25.47 4.35
N ASP A 158 4.43 25.49 3.35
CA ASP A 158 5.51 24.49 3.23
C ASP A 158 6.41 24.56 4.47
N GLU A 159 6.75 23.40 5.04
CA GLU A 159 7.61 23.34 6.20
C GLU A 159 9.04 23.81 5.91
N ASP A 160 9.50 23.67 4.65
CA ASP A 160 10.86 24.04 4.24
C ASP A 160 11.03 25.54 3.93
N ASP A 161 9.94 26.29 3.77
CA ASP A 161 9.96 27.76 3.52
C ASP A 161 10.18 28.59 4.80
N VAL A 162 10.34 27.93 5.96
CA VAL A 162 10.61 28.60 7.23
C VAL A 162 12.13 28.82 7.38
N THR A 163 12.63 29.90 6.77
CA THR A 163 13.91 30.62 6.96
C THR A 163 14.87 30.65 5.76
N LYS A 164 15.07 31.86 5.24
CA LYS A 164 16.34 32.33 4.69
C LYS A 164 16.68 33.67 5.35
#